data_AF-A0A318H8S7-F1
#
_entry.id   AF-A0A318H8S7-F1
#
_cell.length_a   1.000
_cell.length_b   1.000
_cell.length_c   1.000
_cell.angle_alpha   90.00
_cell.angle_beta   90.00
_cell.angle_gamma   90.00
#
_symmetry.space_group_name_H-M   'P 1'
#
loop_
_entity.id
_entity.type
_entity.pdbx_description
1 polymer ?
#
loop_
_entity_poly.entity_id
_entity_poly.type
_entity_poly.pdbx_seq_one_letter_code
_entity_poly.pdbx_strand_id
1 'polypeptide(L)'
;MKDGFHGSARPSAGLVIAHRVHGGVITRPYKGSTAHAPRRGTAHTAPVWIRRASSHCFDRLPRIVLEVDAAWGAIPCWSGRSRRWARETVPAAYRERYDTHVRPAMPNNPISLKTLVAVAEARASFADHRTGRNCRPTNARLATLTGLSVRTVQRASTALRLMGVATEVMRGRQRTRAERFASWRVGDKGRGWASVWALHDSRVQHLSPHPAGSPLLPKPSLKSVLTTNSRRTAGSSAAARRPALNSPALGLANKWVVDEQSPPWARRYRTGTPWARVLTGAAHHGWTPRDVNQLITDWIGTGHWIPEAPHKPIGLLSAILAAHGNLQERPSALDEERERAELAAVRERLAQQRAEREANRTAREAGRAALSGPGREAARQALAEIADRTRRRRRSSDGGTQ
;
A
#
# COMPACT_ATOMS: atom_id res chain seq x y z
N MET A 1 -46.63 44.19 -33.97
CA MET A 1 -45.80 44.24 -32.75
C MET A 1 -44.80 43.09 -32.78
N LYS A 2 -43.52 43.41 -32.96
CA LYS A 2 -42.26 42.68 -32.63
C LYS A 2 -41.99 41.27 -33.23
N ASP A 3 -41.14 41.27 -34.26
CA ASP A 3 -39.78 40.67 -34.35
C ASP A 3 -39.40 39.55 -33.34
N GLY A 4 -38.73 38.44 -33.71
CA GLY A 4 -38.09 38.13 -34.99
C GLY A 4 -37.56 36.68 -35.13
N PHE A 5 -37.08 36.42 -36.35
CA PHE A 5 -36.27 35.31 -36.89
C PHE A 5 -35.10 34.86 -35.96
N HIS A 6 -34.50 33.66 -35.99
CA HIS A 6 -34.06 32.73 -37.06
C HIS A 6 -34.13 31.28 -36.48
N GLY A 7 -34.35 30.18 -37.21
CA GLY A 7 -33.77 29.80 -38.48
C GLY A 7 -32.90 28.54 -38.31
N SER A 8 -33.44 27.42 -38.79
CA SER A 8 -32.74 26.28 -39.39
C SER A 8 -31.93 25.28 -38.53
N ALA A 9 -32.41 24.03 -38.62
CA ALA A 9 -31.66 22.85 -39.05
C ALA A 9 -30.43 22.47 -38.22
N ARG A 10 -30.63 21.52 -37.30
CA ARG A 10 -29.59 20.56 -36.94
C ARG A 10 -29.46 19.54 -38.08
N PRO A 11 -28.34 19.43 -38.81
CA PRO A 11 -28.06 18.23 -39.58
C PRO A 11 -27.54 17.15 -38.62
N SER A 12 -28.11 15.97 -38.78
CA SER A 12 -27.62 14.69 -38.30
C SER A 12 -26.18 14.42 -38.76
N ALA A 13 -25.38 13.74 -37.94
CA ALA A 13 -24.14 13.11 -38.38
C ALA A 13 -24.25 11.60 -38.21
N GLY A 14 -24.86 10.97 -39.20
CA GLY A 14 -24.79 9.53 -39.44
C GLY A 14 -23.39 9.09 -39.88
N LEU A 15 -23.23 7.77 -39.95
CA LEU A 15 -22.09 7.06 -40.54
C LEU A 15 -21.63 7.71 -41.84
N VAL A 16 -20.47 8.38 -41.80
CA VAL A 16 -19.77 8.80 -43.01
C VAL A 16 -19.09 7.57 -43.60
N ILE A 17 -19.74 6.96 -44.59
CA ILE A 17 -19.06 6.19 -45.62
C ILE A 17 -18.22 7.20 -46.41
N ALA A 18 -16.96 7.40 -45.99
CA ALA A 18 -16.03 8.23 -46.74
C ALA A 18 -15.58 7.44 -47.98
N HIS A 19 -16.16 7.80 -49.12
CA HIS A 19 -15.60 7.50 -50.42
C HIS A 19 -14.10 7.84 -50.45
N ARG A 20 -13.34 6.94 -51.09
CA ARG A 20 -11.93 7.07 -51.40
C ARG A 20 -11.72 8.32 -52.28
N VAL A 21 -11.35 9.45 -51.68
CA VAL A 21 -10.82 10.61 -52.41
C VAL A 21 -9.39 10.85 -51.93
N HIS A 22 -8.45 10.72 -52.87
CA HIS A 22 -7.04 11.02 -52.69
C HIS A 22 -6.83 12.54 -52.56
N GLY A 23 -5.89 12.98 -51.71
CA GLY A 23 -5.12 14.20 -51.99
C GLY A 23 -5.15 15.37 -51.02
N GLY A 24 -5.85 15.30 -49.87
CA GLY A 24 -5.78 16.37 -48.85
C GLY A 24 -5.04 15.92 -47.59
N VAL A 25 -3.82 16.42 -47.34
CA VAL A 25 -3.13 16.20 -46.05
C VAL A 25 -3.86 16.99 -44.99
N ILE A 26 -4.81 16.36 -44.29
CA ILE A 26 -5.42 16.92 -43.09
C ILE A 26 -4.36 16.92 -41.98
N THR A 27 -3.58 17.99 -41.91
CA THR A 27 -2.57 18.20 -40.87
C THR A 27 -3.26 18.73 -39.62
N ARG A 28 -3.94 17.88 -38.85
CA ARG A 28 -4.20 18.23 -37.44
C ARG A 28 -2.86 18.10 -36.72
N PRO A 29 -2.23 19.21 -36.27
CA PRO A 29 -0.95 19.11 -35.59
C PRO A 29 -1.15 18.28 -34.31
N TYR A 30 -0.38 17.20 -34.18
CA TYR A 30 -0.37 16.44 -32.94
C TYR A 30 0.10 17.38 -31.83
N LYS A 31 -0.73 17.58 -30.80
CA LYS A 31 -0.34 18.29 -29.57
C LYS A 31 0.23 17.23 -28.62
N GLY A 32 1.54 17.04 -28.66
CA GLY A 32 2.26 16.12 -27.76
C GLY A 32 2.06 16.45 -26.28
N SER A 33 2.56 15.61 -25.37
CA SER A 33 2.58 15.98 -23.95
C SER A 33 3.60 17.10 -23.72
N THR A 34 3.18 18.22 -23.13
CA THR A 34 4.08 19.33 -22.76
C THR A 34 4.25 19.41 -21.25
N ALA A 35 5.16 20.27 -20.76
CA ALA A 35 5.28 20.52 -19.32
C ALA A 35 3.98 21.09 -18.73
N HIS A 36 3.28 21.94 -19.47
CA HIS A 36 2.06 22.63 -19.06
C HIS A 36 0.79 21.79 -19.28
N ALA A 37 0.83 20.82 -20.19
CA ALA A 37 -0.25 19.85 -20.43
C ALA A 37 0.32 18.43 -20.47
N PRO A 38 0.78 17.89 -19.33
CA PRO A 38 1.28 16.53 -19.28
C PRO A 38 0.10 15.59 -19.52
N ARG A 39 0.10 14.89 -20.66
CA ARG A 39 -0.89 13.83 -20.90
C ARG A 39 -0.73 12.77 -19.83
N ARG A 40 -1.70 12.70 -18.93
CA ARG A 40 -1.79 11.64 -17.93
C ARG A 40 -2.73 10.60 -18.51
N GLY A 41 -2.21 9.41 -18.76
CA GLY A 41 -3.07 8.26 -19.00
C GLY A 41 -3.79 7.83 -17.73
N THR A 42 -4.90 7.10 -17.90
CA THR A 42 -5.67 6.48 -16.83
C THR A 42 -5.15 5.06 -16.60
N ALA A 43 -4.80 4.74 -15.35
CA ALA A 43 -4.29 3.42 -15.02
C ALA A 43 -5.46 2.50 -14.63
N HIS A 44 -5.64 1.42 -15.38
CA HIS A 44 -6.64 0.40 -15.14
C HIS A 44 -5.98 -0.87 -14.64
N THR A 45 -6.53 -1.46 -13.58
CA THR A 45 -6.18 -2.84 -13.21
C THR A 45 -6.80 -3.79 -14.21
N ALA A 46 -6.08 -4.85 -14.59
CA ALA A 46 -6.64 -5.87 -15.46
C ALA A 46 -7.94 -6.44 -14.84
N PRO A 47 -9.02 -6.58 -15.64
CA PRO A 47 -10.28 -7.17 -15.19
C PRO A 47 -10.09 -8.51 -14.47
N VAL A 48 -10.96 -8.78 -13.48
CA VAL A 48 -10.86 -9.98 -12.63
C VAL A 48 -10.93 -11.28 -13.43
N TRP A 49 -11.69 -11.31 -14.53
CA TRP A 49 -11.78 -12.49 -15.41
C TRP A 49 -10.47 -12.76 -16.15
N ILE A 50 -9.74 -11.74 -16.60
CA ILE A 50 -8.38 -11.87 -17.17
C ILE A 50 -7.41 -12.40 -16.10
N ARG A 51 -7.59 -11.99 -14.84
CA ARG A 51 -6.79 -12.47 -13.69
C ARG A 51 -7.17 -13.88 -13.21
N ARG A 52 -8.33 -14.43 -13.61
CA ARG A 52 -8.79 -15.78 -13.25
C ARG A 52 -8.54 -16.80 -14.36
N ALA A 53 -8.65 -16.39 -15.62
CA ALA A 53 -8.24 -17.19 -16.77
C ALA A 53 -6.71 -17.37 -16.87
N SER A 54 -5.93 -16.62 -16.08
CA SER A 54 -4.47 -16.56 -16.11
C SER A 54 -3.74 -17.67 -15.34
N SER A 55 -4.44 -18.68 -14.82
CA SER A 55 -3.82 -19.72 -13.98
C SER A 55 -2.88 -20.66 -14.76
N HIS A 56 -2.96 -20.73 -16.10
CA HIS A 56 -2.23 -21.76 -16.84
C HIS A 56 -1.30 -21.31 -17.99
N CYS A 57 -1.41 -20.11 -18.60
CA CYS A 57 -0.65 -19.86 -19.84
C CYS A 57 0.04 -18.50 -20.01
N PHE A 58 -0.13 -17.48 -19.16
CA PHE A 58 0.47 -16.17 -19.43
C PHE A 58 0.85 -15.34 -18.20
N ASP A 59 2.06 -15.56 -17.67
CA ASP A 59 2.78 -14.62 -16.79
C ASP A 59 3.13 -13.27 -17.48
N ARG A 60 2.72 -13.09 -18.74
CA ARG A 60 3.11 -11.97 -19.60
C ARG A 60 2.08 -10.86 -19.71
N LEU A 61 0.86 -11.05 -19.17
CA LEU A 61 -0.16 -10.00 -19.24
C LEU A 61 0.07 -8.96 -18.13
N PRO A 62 0.16 -7.66 -18.47
CA PRO A 62 0.38 -6.62 -17.48
C PRO A 62 -0.81 -6.52 -16.52
N ARG A 63 -0.55 -6.68 -15.21
CA ARG A 63 -1.56 -6.61 -14.13
C ARG A 63 -2.22 -5.23 -14.01
N ILE A 64 -1.53 -4.21 -14.49
CA ILE A 64 -2.00 -2.84 -14.57
C ILE A 64 -1.61 -2.27 -15.94
N VAL A 65 -2.57 -1.65 -16.61
CA VAL A 65 -2.43 -1.08 -17.95
C VAL A 65 -2.62 0.42 -17.84
N LEU A 66 -1.76 1.17 -18.52
CA LEU A 66 -1.96 2.60 -18.71
C LEU A 66 -2.69 2.84 -20.03
N GLU A 67 -3.94 3.26 -19.93
CA GLU A 67 -4.71 3.77 -21.06
C GLU A 67 -4.34 5.24 -21.28
N VAL A 68 -3.99 5.60 -22.50
CA VAL A 68 -3.59 6.98 -22.81
C VAL A 68 -4.71 7.63 -23.59
N ASP A 69 -5.24 8.74 -23.07
CA ASP A 69 -6.17 9.64 -23.75
C ASP A 69 -5.41 10.43 -24.84
N ALA A 70 -4.88 9.70 -25.81
CA ALA A 70 -4.19 10.24 -26.95
C ALA A 70 -5.20 10.49 -28.07
N ALA A 71 -5.09 11.67 -28.70
CA ALA A 71 -5.80 11.95 -29.94
C ALA A 71 -5.14 11.18 -31.10
N TRP A 72 -5.25 9.85 -31.08
CA TRP A 72 -4.68 8.95 -32.07
C TRP A 72 -5.13 9.31 -33.50
N GLY A 73 -6.28 9.96 -33.66
CA GLY A 73 -6.77 10.44 -34.96
C GLY A 73 -5.83 11.42 -35.67
N ALA A 74 -4.93 12.11 -34.97
CA ALA A 74 -3.92 12.97 -35.58
C ALA A 74 -2.64 12.22 -36.00
N ILE A 75 -2.47 10.96 -35.57
CA ILE A 75 -1.28 10.17 -35.88
C ILE A 75 -1.67 9.04 -36.85
N PRO A 76 -1.10 9.01 -38.06
CA PRO A 76 -1.43 7.96 -39.04
C PRO A 76 -1.06 6.58 -38.50
N CYS A 77 -1.75 5.55 -38.98
CA CYS A 77 -1.33 4.17 -38.79
C CYS A 77 -0.20 3.84 -39.78
N TRP A 78 0.64 2.85 -39.48
CA TRP A 78 1.52 2.25 -40.48
C TRP A 78 0.73 1.54 -41.58
N SER A 79 1.18 1.59 -42.84
CA SER A 79 0.44 0.97 -43.96
C SER A 79 0.79 -0.50 -44.23
N GLY A 80 1.91 -1.00 -43.69
CA GLY A 80 2.39 -2.36 -43.99
C GLY A 80 2.87 -3.19 -42.81
N ARG A 81 2.41 -2.87 -41.60
CA ARG A 81 2.70 -3.63 -40.38
C ARG A 81 4.19 -3.63 -40.03
N SER A 82 4.59 -4.47 -39.07
CA SER A 82 5.91 -4.47 -38.45
C SER A 82 7.08 -4.61 -39.42
N ARG A 83 7.04 -5.61 -40.30
CA ARG A 83 8.15 -5.93 -41.21
C ARG A 83 8.36 -4.82 -42.24
N ARG A 84 7.31 -4.36 -42.91
CA ARG A 84 7.40 -3.30 -43.92
C ARG A 84 7.88 -1.99 -43.29
N TRP A 85 7.31 -1.63 -42.15
CA TRP A 85 7.71 -0.41 -41.45
C TRP A 85 9.20 -0.43 -41.07
N ALA A 86 9.68 -1.53 -40.47
CA ALA A 86 11.06 -1.62 -40.02
C ALA A 86 12.09 -1.78 -41.17
N ARG A 87 11.73 -2.48 -42.26
CA ARG A 87 12.67 -2.82 -43.36
C ARG A 87 12.56 -1.94 -44.61
N GLU A 88 11.45 -1.23 -44.80
CA GLU A 88 11.26 -0.36 -45.96
C GLU A 88 11.12 1.10 -45.51
N THR A 89 10.12 1.39 -44.67
CA THR A 89 9.79 2.77 -44.27
C THR A 89 10.92 3.44 -43.50
N VAL A 90 11.48 2.75 -42.50
CA VAL A 90 12.60 3.29 -41.68
C VAL A 90 13.87 3.51 -42.53
N PRO A 91 14.33 2.54 -43.35
CA PRO A 91 15.47 2.77 -44.24
C PRO A 91 15.25 3.85 -45.28
N ALA A 92 14.06 3.96 -45.88
CA ALA A 92 13.74 5.02 -46.82
C ALA A 92 13.83 6.40 -46.15
N ALA A 93 13.21 6.56 -44.97
CA ALA A 93 13.28 7.81 -44.21
C ALA A 93 14.71 8.14 -43.74
N TYR A 94 15.52 7.13 -43.43
CA TYR A 94 16.92 7.33 -43.08
C TYR A 94 17.71 7.91 -44.26
N ARG A 95 17.61 7.33 -45.45
CA ARG A 95 18.32 7.83 -46.64
C ARG A 95 17.91 9.26 -47.01
N GLU A 96 16.64 9.59 -46.81
CA GLU A 96 16.07 10.89 -47.16
C GLU A 96 16.41 12.01 -46.14
N ARG A 97 16.30 11.71 -44.83
CA ARG A 97 16.31 12.74 -43.77
C ARG A 97 17.47 12.65 -42.79
N TYR A 98 18.25 11.57 -42.79
CA TYR A 98 19.22 11.36 -41.71
C TYR A 98 20.34 12.41 -41.72
N ASP A 99 21.03 12.60 -42.84
CA ASP A 99 22.15 13.54 -42.90
C ASP A 99 21.70 15.01 -42.87
N THR A 100 20.50 15.31 -43.38
CA THR A 100 19.96 16.68 -43.48
C THR A 100 19.24 17.16 -42.22
N HIS A 101 18.46 16.31 -41.55
CA HIS A 101 17.60 16.71 -40.43
C HIS A 101 17.98 16.04 -39.10
N VAL A 102 18.37 14.76 -39.13
CA VAL A 102 18.58 13.98 -37.88
C VAL A 102 19.98 14.21 -37.31
N ARG A 103 21.01 14.08 -38.15
CA ARG A 103 22.42 14.16 -37.75
C ARG A 103 22.80 15.53 -37.19
N PRO A 104 22.34 16.66 -37.77
CA PRO A 104 22.57 17.98 -37.18
C PRO A 104 21.89 18.15 -35.82
N ALA A 105 20.71 17.54 -35.62
CA ALA A 105 19.98 17.56 -34.35
C ALA A 105 20.53 16.56 -33.30
N MET A 106 21.51 15.72 -33.67
CA MET A 106 22.15 14.72 -32.81
C MET A 106 23.70 14.81 -32.87
N PRO A 107 24.29 15.97 -32.54
CA PRO A 107 25.73 16.16 -32.62
C PRO A 107 26.47 15.14 -31.73
N ASN A 108 27.58 14.60 -32.24
CA ASN A 108 28.41 13.59 -31.56
C ASN A 108 27.68 12.29 -31.17
N ASN A 109 26.53 12.02 -31.81
CA ASN A 109 25.67 10.92 -31.43
C ASN A 109 25.13 10.13 -32.63
N PRO A 110 25.95 9.80 -33.65
CA PRO A 110 25.46 9.12 -34.84
C PRO A 110 24.98 7.70 -34.54
N ILE A 111 24.11 7.19 -35.40
CA ILE A 111 23.64 5.82 -35.41
C ILE A 111 23.71 5.26 -36.83
N SER A 112 24.14 4.00 -36.97
CA SER A 112 24.14 3.33 -38.28
C SER A 112 22.73 2.89 -38.67
N LEU A 113 22.46 2.80 -39.98
CA LEU A 113 21.21 2.25 -40.51
C LEU A 113 20.94 0.83 -39.99
N LYS A 114 21.95 -0.04 -39.96
CA LYS A 114 21.84 -1.42 -39.46
C LYS A 114 21.33 -1.46 -38.01
N THR A 115 21.93 -0.65 -37.15
CA THR A 115 21.54 -0.55 -35.73
C THR A 115 20.13 0.00 -35.56
N LEU A 116 19.76 1.01 -36.37
CA LEU A 116 18.45 1.63 -36.33
C LEU A 116 17.34 0.65 -36.74
N VAL A 117 17.57 -0.13 -37.79
CA VAL A 117 16.63 -1.18 -38.25
C VAL A 117 16.45 -2.25 -37.20
N ALA A 118 17.53 -2.72 -36.55
CA ALA A 118 17.41 -3.72 -35.47
C ALA A 118 16.54 -3.22 -34.30
N VAL A 119 16.71 -1.95 -33.89
CA VAL A 119 15.85 -1.36 -32.85
C VAL A 119 14.42 -1.16 -33.36
N ALA A 120 14.23 -0.79 -34.63
CA ALA A 120 12.92 -0.65 -35.24
C ALA A 120 12.16 -1.99 -35.25
N GLU A 121 12.78 -3.09 -35.71
CA GLU A 121 12.19 -4.43 -35.69
C GLU A 121 11.78 -4.85 -34.27
N ALA A 122 12.70 -4.70 -33.31
CA ALA A 122 12.42 -5.02 -31.91
C ALA A 122 11.25 -4.19 -31.38
N ARG A 123 11.19 -2.89 -31.68
CA ARG A 123 10.11 -2.00 -31.25
C ARG A 123 8.78 -2.33 -31.92
N ALA A 124 8.79 -2.68 -33.20
CA ALA A 124 7.61 -3.06 -33.97
C ALA A 124 6.93 -4.33 -33.42
N SER A 125 7.69 -5.25 -32.81
CA SER A 125 7.13 -6.46 -32.17
C SER A 125 6.21 -6.17 -30.97
N PHE A 126 6.28 -4.98 -30.37
CA PHE A 126 5.44 -4.56 -29.24
C PHE A 126 4.28 -3.64 -29.64
N ALA A 127 4.20 -3.26 -30.92
CA ALA A 127 3.15 -2.38 -31.40
C ALA A 127 1.89 -3.19 -31.74
N ASP A 128 0.73 -2.54 -31.66
CA ASP A 128 -0.51 -3.09 -32.20
C ASP A 128 -0.29 -3.43 -33.68
N HIS A 129 -0.50 -4.70 -34.02
CA HIS A 129 -0.16 -5.24 -35.33
C HIS A 129 -0.86 -4.50 -36.48
N ARG A 130 -2.12 -4.08 -36.26
CA ARG A 130 -2.93 -3.43 -37.30
C ARG A 130 -2.59 -1.95 -37.46
N THR A 131 -2.25 -1.26 -36.37
CA THR A 131 -2.19 0.21 -36.35
C THR A 131 -0.80 0.79 -36.10
N GLY A 132 0.12 0.02 -35.52
CA GLY A 132 1.45 0.49 -35.12
C GLY A 132 1.44 1.28 -33.80
N ARG A 133 0.28 1.36 -33.14
CA ARG A 133 0.06 2.13 -31.91
C ARG A 133 0.36 1.29 -30.67
N ASN A 134 0.26 1.90 -29.49
CA ASN A 134 0.44 1.22 -28.20
C ASN A 134 1.78 0.46 -28.06
N CYS A 135 2.83 0.91 -28.73
CA CYS A 135 4.17 0.34 -28.58
C CYS A 135 4.79 0.81 -27.25
N ARG A 136 4.93 -0.11 -26.29
CA ARG A 136 5.32 0.18 -24.90
C ARG A 136 6.56 -0.56 -24.35
N PRO A 137 7.59 -0.90 -25.15
CA PRO A 137 8.76 -1.54 -24.59
C PRO A 137 9.60 -0.55 -23.77
N THR A 138 10.24 -1.02 -22.70
CA THR A 138 11.29 -0.25 -22.03
C THR A 138 12.57 -0.26 -22.86
N ASN A 139 13.39 0.79 -22.74
CA ASN A 139 14.68 0.83 -23.42
C ASN A 139 15.60 -0.34 -22.98
N ALA A 140 15.51 -0.75 -21.72
CA ALA A 140 16.20 -1.93 -21.21
C ALA A 140 15.73 -3.21 -21.89
N ARG A 141 14.42 -3.38 -22.11
CA ARG A 141 13.89 -4.55 -22.81
C ARG A 141 14.32 -4.58 -24.27
N LEU A 142 14.31 -3.45 -24.97
CA LEU A 142 14.82 -3.35 -26.34
C LEU A 142 16.32 -3.64 -26.40
N ALA A 143 17.09 -3.14 -25.44
CA ALA A 143 18.53 -3.42 -25.33
C ALA A 143 18.78 -4.92 -25.20
N THR A 144 18.06 -5.61 -24.31
CA THR A 144 18.13 -7.07 -24.17
C THR A 144 17.77 -7.80 -25.45
N LEU A 145 16.69 -7.40 -26.13
CA LEU A 145 16.24 -8.08 -27.36
C LEU A 145 17.17 -7.88 -28.56
N THR A 146 17.86 -6.75 -28.62
CA THR A 146 18.73 -6.40 -29.74
C THR A 146 20.21 -6.68 -29.48
N GLY A 147 20.58 -6.99 -28.22
CA GLY A 147 21.99 -7.09 -27.79
C GLY A 147 22.72 -5.73 -27.77
N LEU A 148 22.00 -4.61 -27.85
CA LEU A 148 22.58 -3.26 -27.91
C LEU A 148 22.60 -2.61 -26.52
N SER A 149 23.45 -1.58 -26.34
CA SER A 149 23.41 -0.76 -25.13
C SER A 149 22.11 0.05 -25.04
N VAL A 150 21.66 0.33 -23.81
CA VAL A 150 20.50 1.21 -23.56
C VAL A 150 20.69 2.58 -24.20
N ARG A 151 21.92 3.12 -24.19
CA ARG A 151 22.25 4.39 -24.81
C ARG A 151 22.06 4.33 -26.34
N THR A 152 22.43 3.23 -26.97
CA THR A 152 22.20 3.00 -28.42
C THR A 152 20.71 2.94 -28.75
N VAL A 153 19.90 2.27 -27.92
CA VAL A 153 18.43 2.25 -28.08
C VAL A 153 17.81 3.65 -27.93
N GLN A 154 18.32 4.46 -27.00
CA GLN A 154 17.88 5.85 -26.85
C GLN A 154 18.23 6.67 -28.09
N ARG A 155 19.45 6.53 -28.63
CA ARG A 155 19.85 7.16 -29.91
C ARG A 155 18.90 6.79 -31.04
N ALA A 156 18.63 5.50 -31.20
CA ALA A 156 17.71 4.99 -32.22
C ALA A 156 16.30 5.56 -32.06
N SER A 157 15.80 5.62 -30.82
CA SER A 157 14.46 6.16 -30.54
C SER A 157 14.38 7.66 -30.88
N THR A 158 15.44 8.41 -30.59
CA THR A 158 15.55 9.82 -31.00
C THR A 158 15.57 9.96 -32.53
N ALA A 159 16.36 9.14 -33.23
CA ALA A 159 16.45 9.17 -34.68
C ALA A 159 15.11 8.80 -35.35
N LEU A 160 14.43 7.73 -34.92
CA LEU A 160 13.09 7.35 -35.42
C LEU A 160 12.08 8.49 -35.31
N ARG A 161 12.15 9.23 -34.19
CA ARG A 161 11.30 10.39 -33.98
C ARG A 161 11.66 11.54 -34.91
N LEU A 162 12.94 11.90 -35.01
CA LEU A 162 13.40 13.01 -35.86
C LEU A 162 13.16 12.75 -37.35
N MET A 163 13.22 11.50 -37.79
CA MET A 163 12.87 11.08 -39.16
C MET A 163 11.37 11.14 -39.46
N GLY A 164 10.50 11.35 -38.45
CA GLY A 164 9.06 11.42 -38.63
C GLY A 164 8.37 10.06 -38.86
N VAL A 165 9.00 8.95 -38.45
CA VAL A 165 8.44 7.58 -38.59
C VAL A 165 7.93 7.00 -37.27
N ALA A 166 8.12 7.72 -36.17
CA ALA A 166 7.58 7.37 -34.87
C ALA A 166 7.26 8.61 -34.03
N THR A 167 6.13 8.58 -33.33
CA THR A 167 5.72 9.63 -32.39
C THR A 167 5.70 9.09 -30.97
N GLU A 168 6.42 9.75 -30.06
CA GLU A 168 6.28 9.48 -28.61
C GLU A 168 5.01 10.19 -28.13
N VAL A 169 3.96 9.41 -27.91
CA VAL A 169 2.62 9.90 -27.56
C VAL A 169 2.54 10.28 -26.08
N MET A 170 3.24 9.51 -25.25
CA MET A 170 3.37 9.79 -23.83
C MET A 170 4.78 9.44 -23.40
N ARG A 171 5.45 10.38 -22.73
CA ARG A 171 6.76 10.11 -22.16
C ARG A 171 6.68 9.17 -20.96
N GLY A 172 7.67 8.28 -20.86
CA GLY A 172 7.81 7.41 -19.69
C GLY A 172 8.00 8.24 -18.41
N ARG A 173 7.36 7.81 -17.32
CA ARG A 173 7.39 8.52 -16.03
C ARG A 173 7.30 7.57 -14.86
N GLN A 174 7.68 8.02 -13.68
CA GLN A 174 7.40 7.29 -12.45
C GLN A 174 5.90 7.22 -12.19
N ARG A 175 5.46 6.14 -11.54
CA ARG A 175 4.06 5.99 -11.14
C ARG A 175 3.71 7.02 -10.07
N THR A 176 2.50 7.58 -10.17
CA THR A 176 1.96 8.46 -9.13
C THR A 176 1.69 7.66 -7.86
N ARG A 177 1.46 8.35 -6.73
CA ARG A 177 1.10 7.69 -5.46
C ARG A 177 -0.12 6.78 -5.63
N ALA A 178 -1.18 7.27 -6.28
CA ALA A 178 -2.40 6.49 -6.55
C ALA A 178 -2.12 5.26 -7.42
N GLU A 179 -1.36 5.42 -8.51
CA GLU A 179 -0.96 4.30 -9.38
C GLU A 179 -0.12 3.25 -8.64
N ARG A 180 0.78 3.66 -7.73
CA ARG A 180 1.56 2.73 -6.91
C ARG A 180 0.67 1.94 -5.95
N PHE A 181 -0.30 2.58 -5.30
CA PHE A 181 -1.27 1.86 -4.47
C PHE A 181 -2.12 0.89 -5.29
N ALA A 182 -2.56 1.28 -6.49
CA ALA A 182 -3.26 0.39 -7.41
C ALA A 182 -2.38 -0.81 -7.81
N SER A 183 -1.10 -0.58 -8.10
CA SER A 183 -0.12 -1.62 -8.43
C SER A 183 0.09 -2.58 -7.27
N TRP A 184 0.25 -2.05 -6.05
CA TRP A 184 0.41 -2.84 -4.83
C TRP A 184 -0.78 -3.77 -4.58
N ARG A 185 -2.02 -3.28 -4.77
CA ARG A 185 -3.24 -4.10 -4.63
C ARG A 185 -3.30 -5.31 -5.57
N VAL A 186 -2.61 -5.26 -6.71
CA VAL A 186 -2.57 -6.37 -7.70
C VAL A 186 -1.25 -7.13 -7.72
N GLY A 187 -0.32 -6.81 -6.80
CA GLY A 187 1.00 -7.43 -6.71
C GLY A 187 1.98 -7.01 -7.81
N ASP A 188 1.74 -5.90 -8.50
CA ASP A 188 2.66 -5.41 -9.54
C ASP A 188 3.82 -4.61 -8.94
N LYS A 189 5.05 -5.01 -9.29
CA LYS A 189 6.31 -4.43 -8.79
C LYS A 189 6.85 -3.30 -9.69
N GLY A 190 6.12 -2.92 -10.75
CA GLY A 190 6.52 -1.83 -11.65
C GLY A 190 6.74 -0.50 -10.91
N ARG A 191 7.90 0.13 -11.11
CA ARG A 191 8.22 1.46 -10.54
C ARG A 191 7.66 2.62 -11.36
N GLY A 192 7.59 2.45 -12.68
CA GLY A 192 7.22 3.50 -13.62
C GLY A 192 6.53 2.96 -14.87
N TRP A 193 6.01 3.89 -15.66
CA TRP A 193 5.46 3.64 -16.99
C TRP A 193 6.54 3.85 -18.05
N ALA A 194 6.61 2.93 -19.01
CA ALA A 194 7.40 3.12 -20.22
C ALA A 194 6.76 4.20 -21.10
N SER A 195 7.57 4.81 -21.97
CA SER A 195 7.08 5.68 -23.04
C SER A 195 6.12 4.93 -23.95
N VAL A 196 5.04 5.58 -24.36
CA VAL A 196 4.07 5.04 -25.33
C VAL A 196 4.37 5.65 -26.69
N TRP A 197 4.57 4.79 -27.69
CA TRP A 197 4.91 5.18 -29.05
C TRP A 197 3.81 4.78 -30.05
N ALA A 198 3.64 5.62 -31.06
CA ALA A 198 2.97 5.29 -32.31
C ALA A 198 4.03 5.16 -33.41
N LEU A 199 4.05 4.01 -34.08
CA LEU A 199 4.88 3.74 -35.25
C LEU A 199 4.04 3.97 -36.49
N HIS A 200 4.53 4.81 -37.40
CA HIS A 200 3.74 5.25 -38.54
C HIS A 200 4.61 5.52 -39.76
N ASP A 201 3.98 5.72 -40.90
CA ASP A 201 4.67 6.12 -42.12
C ASP A 201 5.14 7.59 -42.03
N SER A 202 6.14 7.97 -42.83
CA SER A 202 6.81 9.28 -42.81
C SER A 202 5.96 10.48 -43.27
N ARG A 203 4.63 10.35 -43.28
CA ARG A 203 3.69 11.37 -43.78
C ARG A 203 3.50 12.57 -42.83
N VAL A 204 4.16 12.57 -41.67
CA VAL A 204 4.05 13.63 -40.67
C VAL A 204 5.31 14.50 -40.73
N GLN A 205 5.19 15.71 -41.29
CA GLN A 205 6.30 16.65 -41.47
C GLN A 205 6.58 17.53 -40.25
N HIS A 206 5.56 17.83 -39.44
CA HIS A 206 5.70 18.68 -38.26
C HIS A 206 5.72 17.87 -36.96
N LEU A 207 6.90 17.79 -36.35
CA LEU A 207 7.09 17.22 -35.03
C LEU A 207 6.49 18.16 -33.98
N SER A 208 5.64 17.63 -33.10
CA SER A 208 5.27 18.32 -31.87
C SER A 208 6.53 18.64 -31.06
N PRO A 209 6.57 19.79 -30.35
CA PRO A 209 7.63 20.09 -29.41
C PRO A 209 7.86 18.92 -28.46
N HIS A 210 9.11 18.72 -28.07
CA HIS A 210 9.50 17.60 -27.23
C HIS A 210 8.67 17.58 -25.94
N PRO A 211 8.28 16.40 -25.45
CA PRO A 211 7.84 16.30 -24.07
C PRO A 211 9.01 16.68 -23.18
N ALA A 212 8.89 17.81 -22.49
CA ALA A 212 9.85 18.26 -21.52
C ALA A 212 10.12 17.15 -20.47
N GLY A 213 11.23 17.31 -19.76
CA GLY A 213 11.56 16.56 -18.55
C GLY A 213 10.38 16.40 -17.59
N SER A 214 10.57 15.56 -16.58
CA SER A 214 9.86 15.73 -15.31
C SER A 214 9.68 17.24 -15.02
N PRO A 215 8.51 17.71 -14.51
CA PRO A 215 8.35 19.10 -14.11
C PRO A 215 9.31 19.51 -12.99
N LEU A 216 10.07 18.55 -12.45
CA LEU A 216 11.29 18.82 -11.72
C LEU A 216 12.31 19.44 -12.69
N LEU A 217 12.51 20.75 -12.55
CA LEU A 217 13.69 21.43 -13.08
C LEU A 217 14.91 20.52 -12.86
N PRO A 218 15.72 20.24 -13.91
CA PRO A 218 17.04 19.68 -13.67
C PRO A 218 17.77 20.73 -12.84
N LYS A 219 17.85 20.52 -11.51
CA LYS A 219 18.80 21.27 -10.70
C LYS A 219 20.16 21.00 -11.34
N PRO A 220 20.85 22.01 -11.90
CA PRO A 220 22.22 21.80 -12.35
C PRO A 220 22.96 21.26 -11.14
N SER A 221 23.40 20.01 -11.23
CA SER A 221 24.25 19.44 -10.23
C SER A 221 25.53 20.28 -10.26
N LEU A 222 25.74 21.12 -9.24
CA LEU A 222 26.99 21.88 -9.02
C LEU A 222 28.20 20.96 -8.78
N LYS A 223 28.06 19.64 -8.93
CA LYS A 223 29.18 18.72 -8.93
C LYS A 223 29.88 18.83 -10.28
N SER A 224 30.89 19.70 -10.31
CA SER A 224 31.95 19.65 -11.29
C SER A 224 32.46 18.22 -11.45
N VAL A 225 32.77 17.89 -12.70
CA VAL A 225 33.58 16.78 -13.18
C VAL A 225 34.26 15.97 -12.07
N LEU A 226 33.78 14.75 -11.83
CA LEU A 226 34.54 13.70 -11.14
C LEU A 226 34.94 12.64 -12.17
N THR A 227 35.88 13.00 -13.05
CA THR A 227 36.79 12.01 -13.63
C THR A 227 37.55 11.38 -12.48
N THR A 228 37.11 10.21 -12.05
CA THR A 228 37.70 9.48 -10.91
C THR A 228 38.79 8.57 -11.43
N ASN A 229 40.00 9.11 -11.59
CA ASN A 229 41.22 8.34 -11.36
C ASN A 229 41.45 8.25 -9.84
N SER A 230 40.75 7.32 -9.18
CA SER A 230 41.34 6.47 -8.14
C SER A 230 40.29 5.48 -7.67
N ARG A 231 40.68 4.20 -7.65
CA ARG A 231 39.96 3.18 -6.89
C ARG A 231 40.09 3.55 -5.41
N ARG A 232 38.98 3.94 -4.79
CA ARG A 232 38.82 3.82 -3.34
C ARG A 232 37.51 3.13 -3.02
N THR A 233 37.65 2.18 -2.12
CA THR A 233 36.73 1.20 -1.58
C THR A 233 35.36 1.77 -1.25
N ALA A 234 34.32 0.95 -1.46
CA ALA A 234 32.93 1.26 -1.22
C ALA A 234 32.67 1.68 0.24
N GLY A 235 32.63 2.99 0.49
CA GLY A 235 32.12 3.56 1.73
C GLY A 235 30.59 3.49 1.76
N SER A 236 30.05 2.79 2.76
CA SER A 236 28.62 2.67 3.01
C SER A 236 27.98 4.05 3.24
N SER A 237 27.32 4.61 2.23
CA SER A 237 26.40 5.73 2.43
C SER A 237 25.09 5.17 2.99
N ALA A 238 25.06 4.97 4.31
CA ALA A 238 23.82 4.70 5.01
C ALA A 238 22.92 5.93 4.89
N ALA A 239 21.70 5.74 4.40
CA ALA A 239 20.65 6.74 4.48
C ALA A 239 20.57 7.27 5.92
N ALA A 240 20.41 8.58 6.11
CA ALA A 240 20.18 9.15 7.43
C ALA A 240 19.05 8.36 8.10
N ARG A 241 19.40 7.56 9.11
CA ARG A 241 18.44 6.77 9.86
C ARG A 241 17.41 7.76 10.38
N ARG A 242 16.14 7.57 10.03
CA ARG A 242 15.06 8.33 10.69
C ARG A 242 15.28 8.19 12.18
N PRO A 243 15.21 9.28 12.98
CA PRO A 243 15.32 9.17 14.42
C PRO A 243 14.34 8.07 14.85
N ALA A 244 14.85 7.08 15.57
CA ALA A 244 14.03 5.97 16.04
C ALA A 244 12.85 6.59 16.79
N LEU A 245 11.62 6.20 16.44
CA LEU A 245 10.46 6.65 17.20
C LEU A 245 10.67 6.22 18.65
N ASN A 246 10.41 7.14 19.59
CA ASN A 246 10.54 6.89 21.01
C ASN A 246 9.79 5.59 21.38
N SER A 247 10.54 4.57 21.80
CA SER A 247 10.03 3.25 22.18
C SER A 247 8.83 3.30 23.15
N PRO A 248 8.84 4.11 24.23
CA PRO A 248 7.70 4.18 25.15
C PRO A 248 6.44 4.75 24.49
N ALA A 249 6.59 5.79 23.66
CA ALA A 249 5.47 6.41 22.96
C ALA A 249 4.84 5.47 21.92
N LEU A 250 5.66 4.69 21.22
CA LEU A 250 5.18 3.66 20.32
C LEU A 250 4.48 2.51 21.07
N GLY A 251 4.99 2.14 22.25
CA GLY A 251 4.37 1.15 23.12
C GLY A 251 2.97 1.56 23.58
N LEU A 252 2.83 2.78 24.12
CA LEU A 252 1.53 3.36 24.51
C LEU A 252 0.57 3.41 23.31
N ALA A 253 1.03 3.93 22.17
CA ALA A 253 0.21 4.03 20.97
C ALA A 253 -0.28 2.67 20.44
N ASN A 254 0.57 1.63 20.47
CA ASN A 254 0.17 0.30 20.03
C ASN A 254 -0.86 -0.32 20.98
N LYS A 255 -0.68 -0.15 22.30
CA LYS A 255 -1.66 -0.64 23.29
C LYS A 255 -3.00 0.07 23.12
N TRP A 256 -2.99 1.40 22.99
CA TRP A 256 -4.19 2.21 22.81
C TRP A 256 -4.97 1.87 21.55
N VAL A 257 -4.31 1.63 20.40
CA VAL A 257 -5.03 1.24 19.17
C VAL A 257 -5.75 -0.11 19.30
N VAL A 258 -5.27 -1.02 20.15
CA VAL A 258 -5.85 -2.36 20.33
C VAL A 258 -6.89 -2.39 21.45
N ASP A 259 -6.82 -1.43 22.38
CA ASP A 259 -7.69 -1.33 23.55
C ASP A 259 -9.18 -1.24 23.15
N GLU A 260 -10.02 -2.02 23.83
CA GLU A 260 -11.44 -2.17 23.51
C GLU A 260 -12.23 -0.88 23.77
N GLN A 261 -11.79 -0.05 24.71
CA GLN A 261 -12.44 1.21 25.06
C GLN A 261 -12.02 2.37 24.15
N SER A 262 -11.02 2.16 23.29
CA SER A 262 -10.56 3.20 22.38
C SER A 262 -11.51 3.41 21.20
N PRO A 263 -11.74 4.68 20.80
CA PRO A 263 -12.74 5.00 19.79
C PRO A 263 -12.39 4.37 18.43
N PRO A 264 -13.38 4.01 17.59
CA PRO A 264 -13.14 3.32 16.31
C PRO A 264 -12.13 4.02 15.40
N TRP A 265 -12.07 5.36 15.44
CA TRP A 265 -11.13 6.14 14.64
C TRP A 265 -9.67 6.00 15.08
N ALA A 266 -9.38 5.56 16.30
CA ALA A 266 -8.02 5.21 16.73
C ALA A 266 -7.46 4.04 15.89
N ARG A 267 -8.35 3.09 15.51
CA ARG A 267 -8.07 1.90 14.68
C ARG A 267 -8.02 2.19 13.18
N ARG A 268 -8.23 3.44 12.76
CA ARG A 268 -8.08 3.86 11.35
C ARG A 268 -6.71 3.51 10.78
N TYR A 269 -5.68 3.54 11.63
CA TYR A 269 -4.36 3.02 11.32
C TYR A 269 -4.15 1.70 12.05
N ARG A 270 -3.71 0.66 11.33
CA ARG A 270 -3.49 -0.69 11.88
C ARG A 270 -2.36 -0.76 12.94
N THR A 271 -1.56 0.30 13.07
CA THR A 271 -0.39 0.36 13.96
C THR A 271 -0.39 1.67 14.73
N GLY A 272 0.19 1.68 15.93
CA GLY A 272 0.39 2.86 16.77
C GLY A 272 1.35 3.92 16.21
N THR A 273 2.13 3.59 15.17
CA THR A 273 3.18 4.47 14.61
C THR A 273 2.73 5.90 14.29
N PRO A 274 1.55 6.15 13.69
CA PRO A 274 1.09 7.53 13.41
C PRO A 274 0.76 8.33 14.67
N TRP A 275 0.40 7.66 15.76
CA TRP A 275 -0.02 8.26 17.04
C TRP A 275 1.17 8.54 17.97
N ALA A 276 2.25 7.76 17.84
CA ALA A 276 3.41 7.80 18.73
C ALA A 276 4.03 9.20 18.90
N ARG A 277 4.06 10.03 17.84
CA ARG A 277 4.60 11.40 17.93
C ARG A 277 3.73 12.31 18.81
N VAL A 278 2.41 12.15 18.76
CA VAL A 278 1.47 12.95 19.54
C VAL A 278 1.46 12.49 21.00
N LEU A 279 1.57 11.18 21.23
CA LEU A 279 1.59 10.58 22.55
C LEU A 279 2.96 10.61 23.24
N THR A 280 3.96 11.27 22.66
CA THR A 280 5.33 11.27 23.21
C THR A 280 5.38 11.87 24.61
N GLY A 281 4.77 13.05 24.83
CA GLY A 281 4.74 13.68 26.15
C GLY A 281 4.01 12.84 27.18
N ALA A 282 2.80 12.38 26.86
CA ALA A 282 2.00 11.50 27.72
C ALA A 282 2.76 10.21 28.11
N ALA A 283 3.45 9.58 27.16
CA ALA A 283 4.23 8.38 27.42
C ALA A 283 5.43 8.63 28.36
N HIS A 284 6.04 9.83 28.34
CA HIS A 284 7.08 10.19 29.31
C HIS A 284 6.56 10.30 30.74
N HIS A 285 5.30 10.68 30.92
CA HIS A 285 4.62 10.72 32.22
C HIS A 285 3.94 9.40 32.59
N GLY A 286 4.26 8.29 31.91
CA GLY A 286 3.77 6.96 32.26
C GLY A 286 2.28 6.74 31.97
N TRP A 287 1.68 7.51 31.06
CA TRP A 287 0.27 7.34 30.70
C TRP A 287 -0.02 5.94 30.14
N THR A 288 -1.23 5.48 30.39
CA THR A 288 -1.80 4.22 29.92
C THR A 288 -2.86 4.45 28.83
N PRO A 289 -3.31 3.42 28.09
CA PRO A 289 -4.46 3.55 27.19
C PRO A 289 -5.71 4.09 27.87
N ARG A 290 -5.93 3.70 29.14
CA ARG A 290 -7.06 4.15 29.96
C ARG A 290 -7.01 5.66 30.20
N ASP A 291 -5.84 6.21 30.51
CA ASP A 291 -5.63 7.66 30.64
C ASP A 291 -6.02 8.41 29.36
N VAL A 292 -5.65 7.87 28.20
CA VAL A 292 -5.99 8.49 26.89
C VAL A 292 -7.48 8.41 26.61
N ASN A 293 -8.14 7.30 26.94
CA ASN A 293 -9.58 7.16 26.78
C ASN A 293 -10.36 8.05 27.76
N GLN A 294 -9.91 8.14 29.01
CA GLN A 294 -10.50 9.01 30.02
C GLN A 294 -10.39 10.48 29.59
N LEU A 295 -9.22 10.90 29.08
CA LEU A 295 -9.06 12.25 28.53
C LEU A 295 -10.06 12.57 27.40
N ILE A 296 -10.33 11.59 26.52
CA ILE A 296 -11.30 11.76 25.44
C ILE A 296 -12.72 11.89 26.01
N THR A 297 -13.05 11.12 27.05
CA THR A 297 -14.34 11.22 27.76
C THR A 297 -14.49 12.58 28.43
N ASP A 298 -13.46 13.06 29.12
CA ASP A 298 -13.46 14.37 29.80
C ASP A 298 -13.64 15.50 28.79
N TRP A 299 -12.96 15.41 27.64
CA TRP A 299 -13.14 16.34 26.52
C TRP A 299 -14.59 16.39 26.05
N ILE A 300 -15.28 15.25 25.95
CA ILE A 300 -16.72 15.22 25.63
C ILE A 300 -17.54 15.84 26.78
N GLY A 301 -17.19 15.54 28.03
CA GLY A 301 -17.83 16.08 29.23
C GLY A 301 -17.76 17.61 29.34
N THR A 302 -16.73 18.24 28.78
CA THR A 302 -16.63 19.72 28.68
C THR A 302 -17.54 20.34 27.60
N GLY A 303 -18.37 19.53 26.94
CA GLY A 303 -19.33 19.98 25.92
C GLY A 303 -18.81 19.92 24.49
N HIS A 304 -17.61 19.37 24.26
CA HIS A 304 -17.08 19.20 22.92
C HIS A 304 -17.65 17.94 22.25
N TRP A 305 -17.96 18.03 20.96
CA TRP A 305 -18.45 16.90 20.19
C TRP A 305 -17.32 16.22 19.38
N ILE A 306 -17.29 14.89 19.39
CA ILE A 306 -16.35 14.08 18.60
C ILE A 306 -17.10 13.30 17.52
N PRO A 307 -16.74 13.45 16.22
CA PRO A 307 -17.27 12.59 15.16
C PRO A 307 -16.80 11.14 15.30
N GLU A 308 -17.66 10.20 14.94
CA GLU A 308 -17.34 8.76 14.88
C GLU A 308 -16.15 8.47 13.93
N ALA A 309 -16.05 9.21 12.83
CA ALA A 309 -14.97 9.12 11.85
C ALA A 309 -14.36 10.51 11.54
N PRO A 310 -13.46 11.05 12.39
CA PRO A 310 -12.88 12.36 12.19
C PRO A 310 -11.97 12.40 10.95
N HIS A 311 -12.08 13.48 10.17
CA HIS A 311 -11.27 13.66 8.96
C HIS A 311 -9.77 13.73 9.28
N LYS A 312 -9.40 14.43 10.37
CA LYS A 312 -8.02 14.61 10.88
C LYS A 312 -7.89 14.04 12.30
N PRO A 313 -7.84 12.71 12.47
CA PRO A 313 -7.97 12.11 13.80
C PRO A 313 -6.68 12.29 14.64
N ILE A 314 -5.50 12.37 14.01
CA ILE A 314 -4.23 12.72 14.67
C ILE A 314 -4.27 14.15 15.19
N GLY A 315 -4.75 15.10 14.38
CA GLY A 315 -4.86 16.50 14.77
C GLY A 315 -5.90 16.73 15.87
N LEU A 316 -7.00 15.97 15.85
CA LEU A 316 -7.99 15.97 16.92
C LEU A 316 -7.35 15.53 18.25
N LEU A 317 -6.66 14.38 18.27
CA LEU A 317 -5.99 13.91 19.48
C LEU A 317 -4.93 14.91 19.99
N SER A 318 -4.18 15.54 19.07
CA SER A 318 -3.27 16.64 19.43
C SER A 318 -3.97 17.81 20.11
N ALA A 319 -5.18 18.18 19.64
CA ALA A 319 -5.94 19.29 20.21
C ALA A 319 -6.48 18.94 21.61
N ILE A 320 -6.98 17.72 21.80
CA ILE A 320 -7.44 17.21 23.09
C ILE A 320 -6.29 17.24 24.12
N LEU A 321 -5.11 16.73 23.75
CA LEU A 321 -3.93 16.75 24.62
C LEU A 321 -3.44 18.18 24.91
N ALA A 322 -3.53 19.08 23.93
CA ALA A 322 -3.16 20.47 24.13
C ALA A 322 -4.12 21.19 25.09
N ALA A 323 -5.41 20.87 25.02
CA ALA A 323 -6.41 21.45 25.92
C ALA A 323 -6.29 20.92 27.35
N HIS A 324 -5.85 19.67 27.54
CA HIS A 324 -5.50 19.13 28.86
C HIS A 324 -4.40 19.95 29.53
N GLY A 325 -3.41 20.40 28.74
CA GLY A 325 -2.35 21.32 29.16
C GLY A 325 -1.29 20.74 30.12
N ASN A 326 -1.69 19.86 31.05
CA ASN A 326 -0.81 19.29 32.08
C ASN A 326 -0.65 17.77 31.94
N LEU A 327 0.43 17.33 31.31
CA LEU A 327 0.67 15.90 31.08
C LEU A 327 1.18 15.15 32.33
N GLN A 328 1.53 15.84 33.42
CA GLN A 328 1.86 15.18 34.69
C GLN A 328 0.61 14.61 35.37
N GLU A 329 -0.53 15.29 35.18
CA GLU A 329 -1.80 14.87 35.73
C GLU A 329 -2.41 13.78 34.84
N ARG A 330 -2.36 12.55 35.36
CA ARG A 330 -2.86 11.35 34.70
C ARG A 330 -4.39 11.25 34.89
N PRO A 331 -5.20 11.34 33.82
CA PRO A 331 -6.66 11.38 33.93
C PRO A 331 -7.30 10.19 34.66
N SER A 332 -6.76 8.96 34.54
CA SER A 332 -7.35 7.78 35.21
C SER A 332 -6.75 7.46 36.58
N ALA A 333 -5.79 8.26 37.08
CA ALA A 333 -5.04 7.92 38.29
C ALA A 333 -5.91 7.81 39.55
N LEU A 334 -6.85 8.75 39.74
CA LEU A 334 -7.75 8.75 40.90
C LEU A 334 -8.69 7.54 40.93
N ASP A 335 -9.21 7.14 39.77
CA ASP A 335 -10.09 5.98 39.67
C ASP A 335 -9.30 4.67 39.84
N GLU A 336 -8.07 4.60 39.33
CA GLU A 336 -7.15 3.48 39.58
C GLU A 336 -6.78 3.35 41.08
N GLU A 337 -6.69 4.46 41.82
CA GLU A 337 -6.47 4.44 43.28
C GLU A 337 -7.69 3.89 44.03
N ARG A 338 -8.89 4.33 43.65
CA ARG A 338 -10.15 3.84 44.22
C ARG A 338 -10.33 2.33 43.98
N GLU A 339 -10.18 1.88 42.74
CA GLU A 339 -10.29 0.45 42.39
C GLU A 339 -9.25 -0.41 43.13
N ARG A 340 -8.01 0.08 43.30
CA ARG A 340 -6.99 -0.63 44.07
C ARG A 340 -7.37 -0.77 45.55
N ALA A 341 -7.94 0.28 46.15
CA ALA A 341 -8.42 0.23 47.53
C ALA A 341 -9.58 -0.75 47.68
N GLU A 342 -10.53 -0.75 46.75
CA GLU A 342 -11.65 -1.69 46.74
C GLU A 342 -11.19 -3.14 46.60
N LEU A 343 -10.26 -3.42 45.66
CA LEU A 343 -9.70 -4.75 45.48
C LEU A 343 -8.90 -5.21 46.70
N ALA A 344 -8.19 -4.31 47.37
CA ALA A 344 -7.51 -4.62 48.63
C ALA A 344 -8.52 -5.01 49.72
N ALA A 345 -9.59 -4.23 49.89
CA ALA A 345 -10.66 -4.53 50.85
C ALA A 345 -11.36 -5.87 50.56
N VAL A 346 -11.59 -6.20 49.28
CA VAL A 346 -12.15 -7.51 48.88
C VAL A 346 -11.18 -8.65 49.20
N ARG A 347 -9.88 -8.48 48.94
CA ARG A 347 -8.86 -9.49 49.26
C ARG A 347 -8.76 -9.74 50.75
N GLU A 348 -8.80 -8.68 51.56
CA GLU A 348 -8.82 -8.78 53.02
C GLU A 348 -10.06 -9.53 53.51
N ARG A 349 -11.24 -9.20 52.99
CA ARG A 349 -12.48 -9.92 53.30
C ARG A 349 -12.40 -11.40 52.96
N LEU A 350 -11.84 -11.76 51.80
CA LEU A 350 -11.67 -13.16 51.40
C LEU A 350 -10.64 -13.89 52.28
N ALA A 351 -9.57 -13.21 52.70
CA ALA A 351 -8.59 -13.76 53.63
C ALA A 351 -9.21 -14.03 55.01
N GLN A 352 -10.02 -13.11 55.53
CA GLN A 352 -10.78 -13.29 56.77
C GLN A 352 -11.74 -14.47 56.68
N GLN A 353 -12.53 -14.58 55.61
CA GLN A 353 -13.43 -15.72 55.40
C GLN A 353 -12.69 -17.06 55.32
N ARG A 354 -11.48 -17.10 54.74
CA ARG A 354 -10.66 -18.31 54.70
C ARG A 354 -10.16 -18.67 56.10
N ALA A 355 -9.64 -17.69 56.85
CA ALA A 355 -9.19 -17.90 58.22
C ALA A 355 -10.33 -18.38 59.14
N GLU A 356 -11.53 -17.80 59.02
CA GLU A 356 -12.73 -18.23 59.74
C GLU A 356 -13.14 -19.67 59.39
N ARG A 357 -13.07 -20.05 58.11
CA ARG A 357 -13.36 -21.43 57.68
C ARG A 357 -12.35 -22.42 58.24
N GLU A 358 -11.07 -22.05 58.28
CA GLU A 358 -10.02 -22.88 58.86
C GLU A 358 -10.18 -23.03 60.37
N ALA A 359 -10.45 -21.94 61.09
CA ALA A 359 -10.74 -21.98 62.53
C ALA A 359 -11.99 -22.81 62.86
N ASN A 360 -13.04 -22.70 62.05
CA ASN A 360 -14.23 -23.54 62.21
C ASN A 360 -13.94 -25.01 61.93
N ARG A 361 -13.06 -25.32 60.94
CA ARG A 361 -12.64 -26.69 60.65
C ARG A 361 -11.85 -27.28 61.82
N THR A 362 -10.86 -26.57 62.35
CA THR A 362 -10.05 -27.03 63.49
C THR A 362 -10.91 -27.20 64.75
N ALA A 363 -11.85 -26.29 65.02
CA ALA A 363 -12.79 -26.41 66.14
C ALA A 363 -13.69 -27.65 66.00
N ARG A 364 -14.18 -27.95 64.79
CA ARG A 364 -14.97 -29.17 64.52
C ARG A 364 -14.14 -30.44 64.68
N GLU A 365 -12.89 -30.44 64.23
CA GLU A 365 -11.96 -31.56 64.42
C GLU A 365 -11.66 -31.79 65.90
N ALA A 366 -11.39 -30.73 66.67
CA ALA A 366 -11.22 -30.80 68.12
C ALA A 366 -12.48 -31.33 68.83
N GLY A 367 -13.67 -30.87 68.43
CA GLY A 367 -14.94 -31.38 68.94
C GLY A 367 -15.17 -32.86 68.62
N ARG A 368 -14.82 -33.31 67.40
CA ARG A 368 -14.84 -34.73 67.03
C ARG A 368 -13.85 -35.57 67.86
N ALA A 369 -12.66 -35.06 68.10
CA ALA A 369 -11.67 -35.72 68.95
C ALA A 369 -12.14 -35.83 70.41
N ALA A 370 -12.79 -34.80 70.95
CA ALA A 370 -13.41 -34.84 72.27
C ALA A 370 -14.54 -35.90 72.37
N LEU A 371 -15.32 -36.09 71.30
CA LEU A 371 -16.36 -37.13 71.21
C LEU A 371 -15.79 -38.57 71.18
N SER A 372 -14.51 -38.75 70.85
CA SER A 372 -13.79 -40.04 70.97
C SER A 372 -13.10 -40.22 72.33
N GLY A 373 -13.46 -39.43 73.34
CA GLY A 373 -12.89 -39.53 74.68
C GLY A 373 -13.14 -40.86 75.41
N PRO A 374 -12.44 -41.07 76.55
CA PRO A 374 -12.37 -42.35 77.25
C PRO A 374 -13.74 -42.89 77.69
N GLY A 375 -14.72 -42.01 77.96
CA GLY A 375 -16.08 -42.43 78.33
C GLY A 375 -16.82 -43.17 77.21
N ARG A 376 -16.64 -42.77 75.94
CA ARG A 376 -17.28 -43.45 74.79
C ARG A 376 -16.53 -44.72 74.39
N GLU A 377 -15.22 -44.76 74.64
CA GLU A 377 -14.41 -45.95 74.49
C GLU A 377 -14.79 -47.00 75.54
N ALA A 378 -14.96 -46.60 76.81
CA ALA A 378 -15.50 -47.44 77.87
C ALA A 378 -16.91 -47.95 77.54
N ALA A 379 -17.80 -47.10 77.01
CA ALA A 379 -19.12 -47.53 76.55
C ALA A 379 -19.06 -48.55 75.39
N ARG A 380 -18.11 -48.40 74.45
CA ARG A 380 -17.88 -49.37 73.36
C ARG A 380 -17.34 -50.70 73.89
N GLN A 381 -16.40 -50.66 74.84
CA GLN A 381 -15.88 -51.85 75.50
C GLN A 381 -16.98 -52.60 76.25
N ALA A 382 -17.81 -51.89 77.03
CA ALA A 382 -18.94 -52.48 77.74
C ALA A 382 -19.95 -53.14 76.79
N LEU A 383 -20.27 -52.49 75.65
CA LEU A 383 -21.14 -53.08 74.63
C LEU A 383 -20.53 -54.32 73.96
N ALA A 384 -19.21 -54.32 73.71
CA ALA A 384 -18.49 -55.46 73.15
C ALA A 384 -18.50 -56.65 74.12
N GLU A 385 -18.27 -56.41 75.42
CA GLU A 385 -18.38 -57.43 76.46
C GLU A 385 -19.78 -58.03 76.55
N ILE A 386 -20.83 -57.20 76.48
CA ILE A 386 -22.22 -57.66 76.45
C ILE A 386 -22.46 -58.54 75.21
N ALA A 387 -22.00 -58.10 74.04
CA ALA A 387 -22.13 -58.87 72.79
C ALA A 387 -21.41 -60.22 72.87
N ASP A 388 -20.20 -60.26 73.44
CA ASP A 388 -19.43 -61.49 73.60
C ASP A 388 -20.03 -62.43 74.64
N ARG A 389 -20.57 -61.92 75.76
CA ARG A 389 -21.37 -62.74 76.70
C ARG A 389 -22.58 -63.35 75.98
N THR A 390 -23.26 -62.59 75.14
CA THR A 390 -24.41 -63.06 74.37
C THR A 390 -24.01 -64.15 73.36
N ARG A 391 -22.88 -63.97 72.65
CA ARG A 391 -22.34 -65.00 71.74
C ARG A 391 -21.91 -66.26 72.48
N ARG A 392 -21.27 -66.12 73.66
CA ARG A 392 -20.86 -67.27 74.49
C ARG A 392 -22.09 -68.04 74.98
N ARG A 393 -23.13 -67.36 75.47
CA ARG A 393 -24.40 -68.00 75.84
C ARG A 393 -25.03 -68.77 74.67
N ARG A 394 -25.04 -68.21 73.46
CA ARG A 394 -25.53 -68.90 72.25
C ARG A 394 -24.69 -70.14 71.89
N ARG A 395 -23.36 -70.06 72.01
CA ARG A 395 -22.47 -71.21 71.79
C ARG A 395 -22.60 -72.29 72.86
N SER A 396 -22.86 -71.90 74.11
CA SER A 396 -23.09 -72.85 75.22
C SER A 396 -24.45 -73.54 75.10
N SER A 397 -25.47 -72.89 74.53
CA SER A 397 -26.77 -73.52 74.27
C SER A 397 -26.77 -74.50 73.08
N ASP A 398 -25.84 -74.35 72.14
CA ASP A 398 -25.64 -75.31 71.02
C ASP A 398 -24.76 -76.52 71.39
N GLY A 399 -24.12 -76.52 72.57
CA GLY A 399 -23.23 -77.61 73.04
C GLY A 399 -23.89 -78.64 73.96
N GLY A 400 -25.21 -78.55 74.18
CA GLY A 400 -25.99 -79.44 75.06
C GLY A 400 -26.91 -80.37 74.28
N THR A 401 -26.36 -81.20 73.39
CA THR A 401 -27.07 -82.36 72.81
C THR A 401 -26.06 -83.43 72.43
N GLN A 402 -25.54 -84.14 73.44
CA GLN A 402 -25.11 -85.53 73.33
C GLN A 402 -25.50 -86.26 74.63
#